data_AF-A0A563CHL5-F1
#
_entry.id   AF-A0A563CHL5-F1
#
_cell.length_a   1.000
_cell.length_b   1.000
_cell.length_c   1.000
_cell.angle_alpha   90.00
_cell.angle_beta   90.00
_cell.angle_gamma   90.00
#
_symmetry.space_group_name_H-M   'P 1'
#
loop_
_entity.id
_entity.type
_entity.pdbx_description
1 polymer ?
#
loop_
_entity_poly.entity_id
_entity_poly.type
_entity_poly.pdbx_seq_one_letter_code
_entity_poly.pdbx_strand_id
1 'polypeptide(L)' 'MLYEFSVQSFFVGVLIIIAGAIGVVYHQKLADNLADGLNSYDKFKFWGLVVCGIGFAVMLSLHTIPLNWIVQSVFSNGVR' A
#
# COMPACT_ATOMS: atom_id res chain seq x y z
N MET A 1 -12.04 -3.53 -20.49
CA MET A 1 -11.36 -2.74 -19.44
C MET A 1 -10.01 -2.32 -19.98
N LEU A 2 -9.87 -1.08 -20.42
CA LEU A 2 -8.58 -0.51 -20.81
C LEU A 2 -7.85 -0.14 -19.52
N TYR A 3 -6.65 -0.68 -19.34
CA TYR A 3 -5.73 -0.18 -18.34
C TYR A 3 -5.41 1.27 -18.69
N GLU A 4 -5.89 2.22 -17.90
CA GLU A 4 -5.49 3.61 -17.99
C GLU A 4 -4.44 3.90 -16.92
N PHE A 5 -3.24 4.23 -17.38
CA PHE A 5 -2.20 4.71 -16.50
C PHE A 5 -2.57 6.11 -16.00
N SER A 6 -2.81 6.24 -14.70
CA SER A 6 -3.11 7.52 -14.08
C SER A 6 -1.88 8.11 -13.41
N VAL A 7 -1.54 9.34 -13.80
CA VAL A 7 -0.44 10.11 -13.21
C VAL A 7 -0.68 10.35 -11.71
N GLN A 8 -1.93 10.50 -11.27
CA GLN A 8 -2.25 10.64 -9.84
C GLN A 8 -1.90 9.37 -9.06
N SER A 9 -2.29 8.20 -9.58
CA SER A 9 -2.00 6.90 -8.96
C SER A 9 -0.51 6.63 -8.85
N PHE A 10 0.26 7.07 -9.85
CA PHE A 10 1.71 7.05 -9.83
C PHE A 10 2.29 7.87 -8.68
N PHE A 11 1.88 9.14 -8.52
CA PHE A 11 2.36 10.00 -7.43
C PHE A 11 1.95 9.48 -6.05
N VAL A 12 0.74 8.95 -5.91
CA VAL A 12 0.29 8.31 -4.66
C VAL A 12 1.12 7.07 -4.34
N GLY A 13 1.38 6.22 -5.35
CA GLY A 13 2.26 5.06 -5.20
C GLY A 13 3.68 5.43 -4.76
N VAL A 14 4.25 6.50 -5.32
CA VAL A 14 5.56 7.03 -4.93
C VAL A 14 5.56 7.49 -3.46
N LEU A 15 4.53 8.21 -3.01
CA LEU A 15 4.42 8.61 -1.60
C LEU A 15 4.34 7.41 -0.66
N ILE A 16 3.61 6.36 -1.05
CA ILE A 16 3.51 5.11 -0.26
C ILE A 16 4.87 4.40 -0.20
N ILE A 17 5.61 4.33 -1.31
CA ILE A 17 6.97 3.77 -1.30
C ILE A 17 7.90 4.59 -0.40
N ILE A 18 7.83 5.92 -0.44
CA ILE A 18 8.64 6.79 0.44
C ILE A 18 8.30 6.52 1.91
N ALA A 19 7.02 6.42 2.26
CA ALA A 19 6.58 6.10 3.62
C ALA A 19 7.04 4.69 4.06
N GLY A 20 6.92 3.69 3.18
CA GLY A 20 7.40 2.33 3.42
C GLY A 20 8.92 2.27 3.59
N ALA A 21 9.66 2.98 2.75
CA ALA A 21 11.12 3.05 2.79
C ALA A 21 11.60 3.72 4.09
N ILE A 22 10.95 4.79 4.53
CA ILE A 22 11.21 5.40 5.85
C ILE A 22 10.95 4.39 6.96
N GLY A 23 9.85 3.62 6.87
CA GLY A 23 9.53 2.55 7.81
C GLY A 23 10.59 1.44 7.86
N VAL A 24 11.15 1.06 6.71
CA VAL A 24 12.24 0.06 6.63
C VAL A 24 13.56 0.61 7.16
N VAL A 25 13.92 1.85 6.81
CA VAL A 25 15.20 2.45 7.22
C VAL A 25 15.19 2.76 8.71
N TYR A 26 14.10 3.35 9.22
CA TYR A 26 13.95 3.75 10.62
C TYR A 26 13.23 2.70 11.49
N HIS A 27 13.20 1.43 11.05
CA HIS A 27 12.54 0.33 11.74
C HIS A 27 12.89 0.24 13.24
N GLN A 28 14.14 0.55 13.62
CA GLN A 28 14.59 0.56 15.01
C GLN A 28 13.94 1.69 15.82
N LYS A 29 13.98 2.93 15.32
CA LYS A 29 13.39 4.10 16.02
C LYS A 29 11.86 4.03 16.11
N LEU A 30 11.22 3.45 15.09
CA LEU A 30 9.78 3.24 15.09
C LEU A 30 9.38 2.12 16.06
N ALA A 31 10.13 1.01 16.11
CA ALA A 31 9.87 -0.04 17.07
C ALA A 31 10.06 0.45 18.52
N ASP A 32 11.07 1.26 18.79
CA ASP A 32 11.34 1.82 20.12
C ASP A 32 10.27 2.82 20.59
N ASN A 33 9.66 3.59 19.68
CA ASN A 33 8.65 4.60 20.05
C ASN A 33 7.19 4.11 19.94
N LEU A 34 6.87 3.18 19.04
CA LEU A 34 5.49 2.72 18.80
C LEU A 34 5.20 1.35 19.41
N ALA A 35 6.19 0.48 19.57
CA ALA A 35 5.97 -0.92 19.92
C ALA A 35 6.39 -1.28 21.36
N ASP A 36 6.97 -0.34 22.10
CA ASP A 36 7.34 -0.47 23.53
C ASP A 36 8.01 -1.82 23.85
N GLY A 37 8.89 -2.27 22.94
CA GLY A 37 9.63 -3.53 23.06
C GLY A 37 8.81 -4.83 22.90
N LEU A 38 7.50 -4.78 22.61
CA LEU A 38 6.63 -5.97 22.52
C LEU A 38 6.69 -6.69 21.16
N ASN A 39 7.15 -6.03 20.09
CA ASN A 39 7.13 -6.59 18.74
C ASN A 39 8.56 -6.83 18.21
N SER A 40 8.85 -8.03 17.72
CA SER A 40 10.15 -8.36 17.12
C SER A 40 10.48 -7.38 15.99
N TYR A 41 11.66 -6.76 16.06
CA TYR A 41 12.20 -5.83 15.05
C TYR A 41 12.11 -6.36 13.61
N ASP A 42 12.25 -7.68 13.42
CA ASP A 42 12.12 -8.34 12.12
C ASP A 42 10.74 -8.18 11.50
N LYS A 43 9.68 -8.15 12.31
CA LYS A 43 8.30 -7.95 11.84
C LYS A 43 8.09 -6.52 11.35
N PHE A 44 8.65 -5.53 12.03
CA PHE A 44 8.56 -4.13 11.58
C PHE A 44 9.27 -3.91 10.25
N LYS A 45 10.46 -4.51 10.07
CA LYS A 45 11.18 -4.49 8.81
C LYS A 45 10.39 -5.19 7.69
N PHE A 46 9.77 -6.33 7.99
CA PHE A 46 8.93 -7.05 7.04
C PHE A 46 7.71 -6.22 6.61
N TRP A 47 6.99 -5.61 7.55
CA TRP A 47 5.83 -4.77 7.25
C TRP A 47 6.21 -3.52 6.42
N GLY A 48 7.34 -2.88 6.72
CA GLY A 48 7.84 -1.78 5.88
C GLY A 48 8.10 -2.23 4.44
N LEU A 49 8.67 -3.43 4.25
CA LEU A 49 8.93 -3.99 2.93
C LEU A 49 7.63 -4.36 2.19
N VAL A 50 6.63 -4.88 2.91
CA VAL A 50 5.29 -5.11 2.36
C VAL A 50 4.63 -3.81 1.91
N VAL A 51 4.75 -2.73 2.69
CA VAL A 51 4.23 -1.40 2.31
C VAL A 51 4.91 -0.87 1.05
N CYS A 52 6.21 -1.08 0.89
CA CYS A 52 6.90 -0.76 -0.38
C CYS A 52 6.33 -1.55 -1.56
N GLY A 53 6.07 -2.86 -1.38
CA GLY A 53 5.43 -3.70 -2.40
C GLY A 53 4.03 -3.23 -2.79
N ILE A 54 3.23 -2.82 -1.80
CA ILE A 54 1.89 -2.26 -2.02
C ILE A 54 1.99 -0.91 -2.77
N GLY A 55 2.92 -0.04 -2.37
CA GLY A 55 3.16 1.24 -3.06
C GLY A 55 3.51 1.05 -4.53
N PHE A 56 4.32 0.03 -4.85
CA PHE A 56 4.66 -0.33 -6.22
C PHE A 56 3.45 -0.81 -7.03
N ALA A 57 2.59 -1.64 -6.43
CA ALA A 57 1.34 -2.08 -7.06
C ALA A 57 0.37 -0.91 -7.31
N VAL A 58 0.30 0.06 -6.40
CA VAL A 58 -0.51 1.28 -6.55
C VAL A 58 0.06 2.19 -7.64
N MET A 59 1.39 2.32 -7.72
CA MET A 59 2.11 3.08 -8.74
C MET A 59 1.83 2.56 -10.16
N LEU A 60 1.74 1.23 -10.31
CA LEU A 60 1.33 0.58 -11.56
C LEU A 60 -0.19 0.63 -11.81
N SER A 61 -0.93 1.46 -11.07
CA SER A 61 -2.40 1.58 -11.16
C SER A 61 -3.15 0.24 -11.02
N LEU A 62 -2.51 -0.80 -10.47
CA LEU A 62 -3.07 -2.15 -10.39
C LEU A 62 -4.24 -2.22 -9.40
N HIS A 63 -4.28 -1.28 -8.45
CA HIS A 63 -5.36 -1.10 -7.50
C HIS A 63 -6.73 -0.83 -8.14
N THR A 64 -6.78 -0.39 -9.41
CA THR A 64 -8.04 -0.15 -10.13
C THR A 64 -8.82 -1.43 -10.43
N ILE A 65 -8.12 -2.57 -10.59
CA ILE A 65 -8.73 -3.88 -10.85
C ILE A 65 -9.59 -4.37 -9.67
N PRO A 66 -9.04 -4.50 -8.44
CA PRO A 66 -9.83 -4.92 -7.28
C PRO A 66 -10.89 -3.87 -6.89
N LEU A 67 -10.61 -2.56 -7.05
CA LEU A 67 -11.62 -1.53 -6.81
C LEU A 67 -12.82 -1.70 -7.73
N ASN A 68 -12.58 -1.97 -9.02
CA ASN A 68 -13.66 -2.20 -9.97
C ASN A 68 -14.42 -3.49 -9.67
N TRP A 69 -13.77 -4.54 -9.18
CA TRP A 69 -14.45 -5.74 -8.70
C TRP A 69 -15.34 -5.50 -7.49
N ILE A 70 -14.88 -4.70 -6.52
CA ILE A 70 -15.68 -4.34 -5.33
C ILE A 70 -16.84 -3.44 -5.73
N VAL A 71 -16.60 -2.43 -6.56
CA VAL A 71 -17.66 -1.54 -7.06
C VAL A 71 -18.68 -2.36 -7.85
N GLN A 72 -18.25 -3.27 -8.71
CA GLN A 72 -19.18 -4.17 -9.39
C GLN A 72 -19.89 -5.10 -8.40
N SER A 73 -19.24 -5.70 -7.41
CA SER A 73 -19.94 -6.62 -6.49
C SER A 73 -20.97 -5.90 -5.61
N VAL A 74 -20.69 -4.65 -5.21
CA VAL A 74 -21.59 -3.82 -4.39
C VAL A 74 -22.72 -3.20 -5.23
N PHE A 75 -22.41 -2.68 -6.43
CA PHE A 75 -23.37 -1.94 -7.25
C PHE A 75 -24.04 -2.77 -8.36
N SER A 76 -23.53 -3.94 -8.75
CA SER A 76 -24.16 -4.85 -9.74
C SER A 76 -25.42 -5.52 -9.20
N ASN A 77 -25.58 -5.63 -7.88
CA ASN A 77 -26.84 -6.07 -7.28
C ASN A 77 -27.92 -4.97 -7.22
N GLY A 78 -27.61 -3.73 -7.66
CA GLY A 78 -28.47 -2.55 -7.48
C GLY A 78 -28.97 -1.87 -8.75
N VAL A 79 -28.47 -2.20 -9.94
CA VAL A 79 -28.93 -1.60 -11.20
C VAL A 79 -29.21 -2.68 -12.22
N ARG A 80 -30.51 -2.99 -12.37
CA ARG A 80 -31.07 -3.56 -13.61
C ARG A 80 -31.26 -2.46 -14.64
#